data_AF-A0A964NGJ3-F1
#
_entry.id   AF-A0A964NGJ3-F1
#
_cell.length_a   1.000
_cell.length_b   1.000
_cell.length_c   1.000
_cell.angle_alpha   90.00
_cell.angle_beta   90.00
_cell.angle_gamma   90.00
#
_symmetry.space_group_name_H-M   'P 1'
#
loop_
_entity.id
_entity.type
_entity.pdbx_description
1 polymer ?
#
loop_
_entity_poly.entity_id
_entity_poly.type
_entity_poly.pdbx_seq_one_letter_code
_entity_poly.pdbx_strand_id
1 'polypeptide(L)'
;MMTRNTLCAFIFPALAAMAGCAPSDGDGDENPALGGAQTPAVDAGPPPPAEAMGLLSLSIEPTRPRLVVGQVKEFRAYGDYADRQHIDLTRNVSWQSSDPAVLEFSTKPSEKGHATVLQTGRVSIIARIGETETTLTVGEGVGGCPYPEYDTEISLGKAVPPMYWDNAHGPDGRPFAFRFDELACDESKNIVVLVLGAAWCGACSAYAQRLASEAPALEAAGVQIVYAELQDMNYEIADSAFAWEHLANIIGSAPGVRVGDADTKPGMNFLTTYAELAGLPTVYIIRRSDMKVITTGDRVANFSLVDVAMDPDADWVNPGLPAFHGNCGAADEENGEPNDSVANATPLALGLVEGGVCDATGDFFQIDHPGAWSLNLEFDASAADLDVLVWDSQTNEPLRIDGNQIGSENTGMTESFSHTGPALIKVYGFQQASGTYALTLSGN
;
A
#
# COMPACT_ATOMS: atom_id res chain seq x y z
N MET A 1 32.55 -42.30 51.07
CA MET A 1 32.90 -42.95 49.78
C MET A 1 32.34 -42.03 48.70
N MET A 2 33.15 -41.36 47.85
CA MET A 2 33.94 -41.91 46.74
C MET A 2 33.04 -42.73 45.78
N THR A 3 33.02 -42.52 44.45
CA THR A 3 34.09 -41.95 43.59
C THR A 3 33.55 -41.39 42.26
N ARG A 4 34.34 -40.53 41.57
CA ARG A 4 34.26 -40.27 40.11
C ARG A 4 34.72 -41.51 39.32
N ASN A 5 34.27 -41.65 38.06
CA ASN A 5 34.95 -42.22 36.87
C ASN A 5 33.90 -42.83 35.89
N THR A 6 34.09 -42.99 34.56
CA THR A 6 35.13 -42.62 33.56
C THR A 6 34.43 -42.53 32.17
N LEU A 7 35.00 -42.36 30.97
CA LEU A 7 36.34 -42.29 30.33
C LEU A 7 36.24 -41.14 29.25
N CYS A 8 37.17 -40.84 28.31
CA CYS A 8 38.46 -41.39 27.91
C CYS A 8 39.40 -40.25 27.45
N ALA A 9 40.72 -40.46 27.52
CA ALA A 9 41.73 -39.56 26.95
C ALA A 9 42.96 -40.33 26.46
N PHE A 10 43.59 -39.84 25.39
CA PHE A 10 44.91 -40.24 24.87
C PHE A 10 45.55 -39.00 24.24
N ILE A 11 46.85 -38.70 24.27
CA ILE A 11 47.99 -38.92 25.20
C ILE A 11 49.13 -38.01 24.63
N PHE A 12 49.97 -37.46 25.52
CA PHE A 12 51.16 -36.61 25.25
C PHE A 12 52.36 -37.46 24.73
N PRO A 13 53.60 -36.96 24.41
CA PRO A 13 54.35 -35.90 25.11
C PRO A 13 55.37 -35.04 24.32
N ALA A 14 56.12 -34.21 25.06
CA ALA A 14 57.35 -33.53 24.64
C ALA A 14 58.51 -33.90 25.59
N LEU A 15 59.77 -33.96 25.13
CA LEU A 15 60.97 -33.51 25.90
C LEU A 15 62.32 -33.52 25.12
N ALA A 16 63.16 -32.53 25.45
CA ALA A 16 64.63 -32.49 25.58
C ALA A 16 65.64 -33.05 24.53
N ALA A 17 66.43 -32.10 24.00
CA ALA A 17 67.90 -32.03 23.77
C ALA A 17 68.86 -33.24 23.99
N MET A 18 69.93 -33.32 23.17
CA MET A 18 71.37 -33.22 23.57
C MET A 18 72.36 -33.44 22.38
N ALA A 19 73.41 -32.61 22.30
CA ALA A 19 74.79 -32.82 21.79
C ALA A 19 75.14 -33.38 20.37
N GLY A 20 76.21 -32.84 19.75
CA GLY A 20 76.98 -33.43 18.62
C GLY A 20 77.66 -32.37 17.71
N CYS A 21 78.91 -32.58 17.25
CA CYS A 21 79.72 -31.53 16.57
C CYS A 21 80.63 -32.04 15.43
N ALA A 22 80.80 -31.20 14.37
CA ALA A 22 81.82 -31.22 13.28
C ALA A 22 81.84 -32.43 12.31
N PRO A 23 82.58 -32.41 11.17
CA PRO A 23 83.37 -31.33 10.49
C PRO A 23 82.87 -31.02 9.02
N SER A 24 82.99 -29.83 8.43
CA SER A 24 84.12 -29.08 7.78
C SER A 24 84.28 -29.25 6.24
N ASP A 25 84.77 -28.16 5.61
CA ASP A 25 85.45 -28.01 4.29
C ASP A 25 84.66 -27.50 3.06
N GLY A 26 85.24 -26.52 2.33
CA GLY A 26 84.94 -26.23 0.91
C GLY A 26 84.71 -24.76 0.50
N ASP A 27 85.79 -24.03 0.19
CA ASP A 27 85.86 -22.64 -0.31
C ASP A 27 85.05 -22.29 -1.60
N GLY A 28 84.83 -20.99 -1.89
CA GLY A 28 84.21 -20.56 -3.16
C GLY A 28 83.87 -19.08 -3.42
N ASP A 29 84.74 -18.13 -3.04
CA ASP A 29 84.98 -16.79 -3.65
C ASP A 29 83.89 -15.69 -3.90
N GLU A 30 84.41 -14.45 -3.82
CA GLU A 30 83.96 -13.15 -4.38
C GLU A 30 82.87 -12.24 -3.71
N ASN A 31 83.24 -10.96 -3.63
CA ASN A 31 82.59 -9.74 -3.07
C ASN A 31 82.84 -8.64 -4.18
N PRO A 32 82.12 -7.49 -4.34
CA PRO A 32 81.60 -6.65 -3.25
C PRO A 32 80.34 -5.75 -3.45
N ALA A 33 79.85 -5.29 -2.29
CA ALA A 33 79.08 -4.08 -1.94
C ALA A 33 78.63 -3.02 -2.99
N LEU A 34 77.39 -2.52 -2.80
CA LEU A 34 77.00 -1.12 -3.08
C LEU A 34 75.88 -0.61 -2.15
N GLY A 35 76.05 0.62 -1.64
CA GLY A 35 74.95 1.57 -1.37
C GLY A 35 74.22 1.51 -0.02
N GLY A 36 74.46 2.49 0.86
CA GLY A 36 73.61 2.76 2.02
C GLY A 36 73.17 4.23 2.07
N ALA A 37 71.99 4.51 2.65
CA ALA A 37 71.60 5.80 3.19
C ALA A 37 70.36 5.63 4.10
N GLN A 38 70.49 5.94 5.39
CA GLN A 38 69.34 6.12 6.28
C GLN A 38 68.97 7.61 6.29
N THR A 39 67.70 7.95 6.06
CA THR A 39 67.16 9.29 6.32
C THR A 39 66.71 9.41 7.79
N PRO A 40 66.84 10.58 8.44
CA PRO A 40 66.53 10.74 9.84
C PRO A 40 65.01 10.84 10.06
N ALA A 41 64.54 10.35 11.21
CA ALA A 41 63.17 10.54 11.66
C ALA A 41 62.92 12.02 11.95
N VAL A 42 61.86 12.58 11.37
CA VAL A 42 61.34 13.91 11.75
C VAL A 42 60.53 13.78 13.03
N ASP A 43 60.91 14.58 14.02
CA ASP A 43 60.22 14.72 15.30
C ASP A 43 58.83 15.32 15.07
N ALA A 44 57.79 14.51 15.26
CA ALA A 44 56.41 14.97 15.20
C ALA A 44 56.07 15.65 16.52
N GLY A 45 56.15 16.98 16.53
CA GLY A 45 55.77 17.80 17.69
C GLY A 45 54.36 17.49 18.20
N PRO A 46 54.06 17.80 19.46
CA PRO A 46 52.81 17.40 20.11
C PRO A 46 51.59 17.91 19.33
N PRO A 47 50.50 17.11 19.22
CA PRO A 47 49.31 17.50 18.48
C PRO A 47 48.69 18.77 19.09
N PRO A 48 48.12 19.67 18.26
CA PRO A 48 47.51 20.89 18.75
C PRO A 48 46.32 20.61 19.68
N PRO A 49 45.98 21.53 20.62
CA PRO A 49 44.91 21.31 21.59
C PRO A 49 43.53 21.17 20.92
N ALA A 50 42.69 20.31 21.49
CA ALA A 50 41.36 19.97 20.98
C ALA A 50 40.28 21.05 21.22
N GLU A 51 40.61 22.33 21.04
CA GLU A 51 39.68 23.47 21.26
C GLU A 51 39.31 24.22 19.96
N ALA A 52 39.58 23.62 18.79
CA ALA A 52 39.19 24.17 17.48
C ALA A 52 38.56 23.12 16.54
N MET A 53 37.94 22.06 17.08
CA MET A 53 37.14 21.13 16.28
C MET A 53 35.75 21.72 16.07
N GLY A 54 35.52 22.32 14.90
CA GLY A 54 34.22 22.87 14.53
C GLY A 54 33.14 21.78 14.44
N LEU A 55 32.04 22.00 15.14
CA LEU A 55 30.78 21.30 14.90
C LEU A 55 30.24 21.75 13.54
N LEU A 56 29.88 20.82 12.66
CA LEU A 56 29.35 21.10 11.33
C LEU A 56 27.81 21.09 11.32
N SER A 57 27.20 20.09 11.96
CA SER A 57 25.75 19.89 11.99
C SER A 57 25.28 19.36 13.33
N LEU A 58 24.00 19.58 13.63
CA LEU A 58 23.30 19.02 14.77
C LEU A 58 21.99 18.39 14.27
N SER A 59 21.68 17.18 14.71
CA SER A 59 20.45 16.45 14.40
C SER A 59 19.73 16.04 15.68
N ILE A 60 18.41 15.78 15.58
CA ILE A 60 17.57 15.28 16.69
C ILE A 60 17.02 13.92 16.31
N GLU A 61 17.14 12.95 17.22
CA GLU A 61 16.51 11.64 17.13
C GLU A 61 15.51 11.40 18.28
N PRO A 62 14.45 10.59 18.06
CA PRO A 62 14.01 10.12 16.75
C PRO A 62 13.44 11.30 15.95
N THR A 63 13.76 11.35 14.65
CA THR A 63 13.25 12.37 13.71
C THR A 63 11.74 12.27 13.48
N ARG A 64 11.10 11.20 13.95
CA ARG A 64 9.65 10.91 13.83
C ARG A 64 9.11 10.37 15.15
N PRO A 65 8.94 11.21 16.19
CA PRO A 65 8.50 10.76 17.50
C PRO A 65 6.98 10.55 17.55
N ARG A 66 6.51 9.33 17.85
CA ARG A 66 5.15 9.16 18.36
C ARG A 66 5.01 9.90 19.69
N LEU A 67 4.09 10.84 19.77
CA LEU A 67 3.73 11.59 20.98
C LEU A 67 2.38 11.11 21.49
N VAL A 68 2.30 10.80 22.78
CA VAL A 68 1.08 10.36 23.46
C VAL A 68 0.90 11.21 24.70
N VAL A 69 -0.24 11.90 24.82
CA VAL A 69 -0.52 12.79 25.96
C VAL A 69 -0.40 12.04 27.28
N GLY A 70 0.30 12.64 28.25
CA GLY A 70 0.62 12.05 29.55
C GLY A 70 1.84 11.14 29.56
N GLN A 71 2.49 10.88 28.42
CA GLN A 71 3.73 10.10 28.36
C GLN A 71 4.99 10.99 28.23
N VAL A 72 6.12 10.42 28.63
CA VAL A 72 7.46 11.01 28.42
C VAL A 72 8.06 10.42 27.16
N LYS A 73 8.53 11.28 26.25
CA LYS A 73 9.31 10.93 25.07
C LYS A 73 10.77 11.30 25.29
N GLU A 74 11.67 10.37 24.99
CA GLU A 74 13.12 10.64 24.96
C GLU A 74 13.53 11.13 23.58
N PHE A 75 14.33 12.20 23.58
CA PHE A 75 15.03 12.76 22.44
C PHE A 75 16.53 12.75 22.66
N ARG A 76 17.28 12.55 21.59
CA ARG A 76 18.74 12.63 21.55
C ARG A 76 19.18 13.66 20.54
N ALA A 77 20.29 14.32 20.81
CA ALA A 77 20.90 15.26 19.88
C ALA A 77 22.28 14.73 19.50
N TYR A 78 22.55 14.63 18.20
CA TYR A 78 23.84 14.17 17.68
C TYR A 78 24.53 15.28 16.92
N GLY A 79 25.85 15.41 17.11
CA GLY A 79 26.67 16.40 16.44
C GLY A 79 27.72 15.76 15.54
N ASP A 80 27.80 16.24 14.30
CA ASP A 80 28.84 15.83 13.35
C ASP A 80 29.98 16.86 13.35
N TYR A 81 31.21 16.40 13.56
CA TYR A 81 32.40 17.25 13.65
C TYR A 81 33.25 17.19 12.38
N ALA A 82 34.07 18.22 12.17
CA ALA A 82 34.93 18.35 10.98
C ALA A 82 35.95 17.21 10.78
N ASP A 83 36.25 16.44 11.83
CA ASP A 83 37.10 15.24 11.79
C ASP A 83 36.33 13.95 11.41
N ARG A 84 35.02 14.08 11.15
CA ARG A 84 34.02 13.03 10.88
C ARG A 84 33.62 12.20 12.10
N GLN A 85 33.81 12.70 13.32
CA GLN A 85 33.18 12.11 14.50
C GLN A 85 31.69 12.45 14.55
N HIS A 86 30.88 11.48 14.95
CA HIS A 86 29.45 11.61 15.24
C HIS A 86 29.27 11.37 16.75
N ILE A 87 28.90 12.41 17.49
CA ILE A 87 28.94 12.42 18.96
C ILE A 87 27.54 12.65 19.53
N ASP A 88 27.15 11.88 20.55
CA ASP A 88 25.94 12.14 21.33
C ASP A 88 26.15 13.40 22.20
N LEU A 89 25.43 14.46 21.86
CA LEU A 89 25.41 15.76 22.53
C LEU A 89 24.12 16.00 23.34
N THR A 90 23.30 14.97 23.58
CA THR A 90 21.99 15.06 24.25
C THR A 90 22.03 15.79 25.59
N ARG A 91 23.13 15.64 26.34
CA ARG A 91 23.35 16.29 27.64
C ARG A 91 24.01 17.66 27.54
N ASN A 92 24.56 18.01 26.38
CA ASN A 92 25.33 19.21 26.11
C ASN A 92 24.50 20.32 25.45
N VAL A 93 23.48 19.96 24.66
CA VAL A 93 22.53 20.90 24.07
C VAL A 93 21.56 21.47 25.11
N SER A 94 21.11 22.71 24.89
CA SER A 94 19.85 23.20 25.46
C SER A 94 18.68 22.71 24.61
N TRP A 95 17.72 22.07 25.26
CA TRP A 95 16.45 21.63 24.67
C TRP A 95 15.37 22.66 24.96
N GLN A 96 14.58 23.02 23.96
CA GLN A 96 13.44 23.90 24.08
C GLN A 96 12.28 23.40 23.21
N SER A 97 11.07 23.77 23.60
CA SER A 97 9.83 23.55 22.84
C SER A 97 9.26 24.92 22.47
N SER A 98 8.73 25.07 21.25
CA SER A 98 8.07 26.33 20.83
C SER A 98 6.75 26.56 21.58
N ASP A 99 6.14 25.51 22.13
CA ASP A 99 4.99 25.59 23.02
C ASP A 99 5.13 24.59 24.19
N PRO A 100 5.60 25.07 25.35
CA PRO A 100 5.67 24.26 26.57
C PRO A 100 4.32 23.76 27.10
N ALA A 101 3.17 24.30 26.67
CA ALA A 101 1.85 23.78 27.05
C ALA A 101 1.48 22.51 26.28
N VAL A 102 2.09 22.28 25.11
CA VAL A 102 1.95 21.06 24.31
C VAL A 102 3.00 20.02 24.72
N LEU A 103 4.27 20.42 24.79
CA LEU A 103 5.39 19.53 25.07
C LEU A 103 6.45 20.24 25.93
N GLU A 104 6.73 19.71 27.13
CA GLU A 104 7.63 20.32 28.11
C GLU A 104 8.89 19.46 28.34
N PHE A 105 10.09 20.04 28.16
CA PHE A 105 11.35 19.36 28.45
C PHE A 105 11.70 19.35 29.95
N SER A 106 12.21 18.22 30.45
CA SER A 106 12.67 18.12 31.84
C SER A 106 13.84 19.05 32.11
N THR A 107 13.74 19.78 33.22
CA THR A 107 14.80 20.65 33.75
C THR A 107 15.84 19.89 34.56
N LYS A 108 15.62 18.60 34.89
CA LYS A 108 16.54 17.81 35.73
C LYS A 108 17.80 17.41 34.93
N PRO A 109 19.04 17.63 35.45
CA PRO A 109 20.27 17.22 34.76
C PRO A 109 20.39 15.72 34.45
N SER A 110 19.68 14.87 35.20
CA SER A 110 19.60 13.43 34.97
C SER A 110 18.77 13.04 33.74
N GLU A 111 17.81 13.88 33.33
CA GLU A 111 16.74 13.61 32.36
C GLU A 111 16.84 14.51 31.11
N LYS A 112 18.06 14.94 30.74
CA LYS A 112 18.27 15.74 29.53
C LYS A 112 17.82 14.98 28.28
N GLY A 113 17.05 15.65 27.43
CA GLY A 113 16.39 15.04 26.27
C GLY A 113 14.99 14.45 26.55
N HIS A 114 14.56 14.35 27.82
CA HIS A 114 13.22 13.85 28.14
C HIS A 114 12.20 14.99 28.04
N ALA A 115 11.12 14.77 27.28
CA ALA A 115 10.00 15.69 27.17
C ALA A 115 8.68 15.03 27.54
N THR A 116 7.85 15.70 28.34
CA THR A 116 6.50 15.24 28.69
C THR A 116 5.51 15.85 27.70
N VAL A 117 4.66 15.01 27.11
CA VAL A 117 3.57 15.47 26.22
C VAL A 117 2.38 15.85 27.11
N LEU A 118 2.03 17.13 27.15
CA LEU A 118 1.00 17.67 28.03
C LEU A 118 -0.34 17.85 27.32
N GLN A 119 -0.31 18.22 26.03
CA GLN A 119 -1.50 18.41 25.19
C GLN A 119 -1.23 17.92 23.76
N THR A 120 -2.30 17.80 22.98
CA THR A 120 -2.22 17.56 21.53
C THR A 120 -1.94 18.88 20.81
N GLY A 121 -1.03 18.89 19.85
CA GLY A 121 -0.76 20.07 19.04
C GLY A 121 0.59 19.99 18.33
N ARG A 122 0.73 20.75 17.24
CA ARG A 122 1.98 20.87 16.49
C ARG A 122 2.95 21.77 17.25
N VAL A 123 4.18 21.32 17.44
CA VAL A 123 5.20 22.03 18.20
C VAL A 123 6.60 21.79 17.63
N SER A 124 7.47 22.79 17.71
CA SER A 124 8.86 22.68 17.27
C SER A 124 9.79 22.42 18.46
N ILE A 125 10.50 21.31 18.43
CA ILE A 125 11.60 21.00 19.33
C ILE A 125 12.86 21.66 18.78
N ILE A 126 13.55 22.42 19.62
CA ILE A 126 14.79 23.12 19.28
C ILE A 126 15.90 22.54 20.16
N ALA A 127 16.98 22.05 19.55
CA ALA A 127 18.20 21.68 20.23
C ALA A 127 19.32 22.64 19.80
N ARG A 128 20.05 23.21 20.77
CA ARG A 128 21.07 24.24 20.53
C ARG A 128 22.33 24.04 21.35
N ILE A 129 23.49 24.24 20.74
CA ILE A 129 24.80 24.26 21.39
C ILE A 129 25.64 25.42 20.83
N GLY A 130 25.92 26.41 21.68
CA GLY A 130 26.57 27.66 21.26
C GLY A 130 25.73 28.44 20.24
N GLU A 131 26.28 28.63 19.04
CA GLU A 131 25.62 29.29 17.90
C GLU A 131 24.93 28.30 16.95
N THR A 132 25.18 26.99 17.08
CA THR A 132 24.55 25.95 16.25
C THR A 132 23.23 25.50 16.87
N GLU A 133 22.16 25.51 16.09
CA GLU A 133 20.87 24.97 16.48
C GLU A 133 20.25 24.12 15.36
N THR A 134 19.34 23.24 15.74
CA THR A 134 18.54 22.43 14.83
C THR A 134 17.11 22.35 15.36
N THR A 135 16.13 22.22 14.46
CA THR A 135 14.71 22.23 14.81
C THR A 135 14.01 21.01 14.21
N LEU A 136 13.24 20.31 15.04
CA LEU A 136 12.38 19.19 14.65
C LEU A 136 10.92 19.55 14.94
N THR A 137 10.07 19.56 13.91
CA THR A 137 8.61 19.72 14.10
C THR A 137 8.00 18.37 14.50
N VAL A 138 7.12 18.38 15.51
CA VAL A 138 6.48 17.19 16.08
C VAL A 138 5.01 17.48 16.44
N GLY A 139 4.23 16.45 16.72
CA GLY A 139 2.83 16.61 17.16
C GLY A 139 1.83 16.80 16.01
N GLU A 140 2.11 16.19 14.87
CA GLU A 140 1.17 16.06 13.74
C GLU A 140 0.09 15.02 14.11
N GLY A 141 -1.15 15.49 14.23
CA GLY A 141 -2.28 14.74 14.80
C GLY A 141 -3.22 15.63 15.63
N VAL A 142 -4.35 16.00 15.05
CA VAL A 142 -5.40 16.80 15.72
C VAL A 142 -6.19 15.90 16.67
N GLY A 143 -6.51 16.38 17.88
CA GLY A 143 -7.55 15.78 18.71
C GLY A 143 -7.24 14.43 19.38
N GLY A 144 -5.98 14.01 19.45
CA GLY A 144 -5.56 12.83 20.23
C GLY A 144 -5.57 11.51 19.46
N CYS A 145 -5.82 11.57 18.16
CA CYS A 145 -5.54 10.51 17.22
C CYS A 145 -4.10 10.70 16.68
N PRO A 146 -3.14 9.83 17.03
CA PRO A 146 -1.78 9.92 16.52
C PRO A 146 -1.67 9.25 15.15
N TYR A 147 -0.94 9.86 14.22
CA TYR A 147 -0.61 9.23 12.94
C TYR A 147 0.10 7.87 13.17
N PRO A 148 -0.20 6.83 12.35
CA PRO A 148 0.42 5.52 12.47
C PRO A 148 1.93 5.55 12.21
N GLU A 149 2.63 4.47 12.55
CA GLU A 149 4.02 4.27 12.12
C GLU A 149 4.05 4.04 10.60
N TYR A 150 4.98 4.69 9.90
CA TYR A 150 4.92 4.86 8.45
C TYR A 150 6.27 4.68 7.75
N ASP A 151 6.20 4.20 6.52
CA ASP A 151 7.34 4.04 5.62
C ASP A 151 7.69 5.36 4.93
N THR A 152 8.91 5.49 4.42
CA THR A 152 9.28 6.62 3.56
C THR A 152 8.72 6.51 2.14
N GLU A 153 8.34 5.30 1.72
CA GLU A 153 7.92 4.98 0.36
C GLU A 153 6.40 4.71 0.33
N ILE A 154 5.71 5.27 -0.66
CA ILE A 154 4.30 4.99 -0.93
C ILE A 154 4.25 3.79 -1.88
N SER A 155 4.04 2.60 -1.32
CA SER A 155 3.88 1.34 -2.06
C SER A 155 2.96 0.35 -1.36
N LEU A 156 2.57 -0.70 -2.09
CA LEU A 156 1.58 -1.68 -1.64
C LEU A 156 1.96 -2.33 -0.31
N GLY A 157 1.02 -2.35 0.64
CA GLY A 157 1.21 -2.94 1.96
C GLY A 157 1.96 -2.07 2.97
N LYS A 158 2.35 -0.83 2.60
CA LYS A 158 3.05 0.12 3.49
C LYS A 158 2.12 1.21 4.01
N ALA A 159 2.41 1.71 5.21
CA ALA A 159 1.72 2.87 5.76
C ALA A 159 2.33 4.16 5.18
N VAL A 160 1.50 4.99 4.54
CA VAL A 160 1.98 6.18 3.81
C VAL A 160 2.46 7.25 4.79
N PRO A 161 3.51 8.01 4.45
CA PRO A 161 3.95 9.14 5.26
C PRO A 161 2.88 10.24 5.37
N PRO A 162 2.88 11.04 6.45
CA PRO A 162 2.02 12.20 6.55
C PRO A 162 2.42 13.22 5.48
N MET A 163 1.45 13.60 4.67
CA MET A 163 1.57 14.59 3.60
C MET A 163 0.59 15.72 3.84
N TYR A 164 0.97 16.94 3.47
CA TYR A 164 0.11 18.12 3.63
C TYR A 164 0.36 19.18 2.56
N TRP A 165 -0.70 19.92 2.27
CA TRP A 165 -0.74 21.05 1.36
C TRP A 165 -1.44 22.20 2.07
N ASP A 166 -0.82 23.38 2.13
CA ASP A 166 -1.44 24.55 2.77
C ASP A 166 -2.42 25.29 1.82
N ASN A 167 -2.44 24.87 0.55
CA ASN A 167 -3.14 25.48 -0.59
C ASN A 167 -3.79 24.42 -1.50
N ALA A 168 -4.30 23.32 -0.94
CA ALA A 168 -5.12 22.38 -1.70
C ALA A 168 -6.42 23.04 -2.15
N HIS A 169 -7.01 22.59 -3.27
CA HIS A 169 -8.25 23.17 -3.80
C HIS A 169 -9.38 22.14 -3.84
N GLY A 170 -10.58 22.59 -3.45
CA GLY A 170 -11.82 21.82 -3.61
C GLY A 170 -12.52 22.13 -4.95
N PRO A 171 -13.72 21.57 -5.17
CA PRO A 171 -14.53 21.85 -6.36
C PRO A 171 -14.94 23.32 -6.53
N ASP A 172 -14.98 24.09 -5.43
CA ASP A 172 -15.28 25.53 -5.45
C ASP A 172 -14.07 26.42 -5.79
N GLY A 173 -12.88 25.81 -5.92
CA GLY A 173 -11.62 26.47 -6.23
C GLY A 173 -11.01 27.32 -5.12
N ARG A 174 -11.56 27.29 -3.91
CA ARG A 174 -10.94 28.01 -2.79
C ARG A 174 -9.77 27.20 -2.23
N PRO A 175 -8.60 27.84 -2.00
CA PRO A 175 -7.49 27.16 -1.35
C PRO A 175 -7.80 26.92 0.13
N PHE A 176 -7.45 25.74 0.62
CA PHE A 176 -7.56 25.34 2.01
C PHE A 176 -6.38 24.44 2.41
N ALA A 177 -6.13 24.33 3.72
CA ALA A 177 -5.15 23.40 4.23
C ALA A 177 -5.73 21.98 4.23
N PHE A 178 -5.05 21.04 3.57
CA PHE A 178 -5.42 19.62 3.54
C PHE A 178 -4.25 18.78 4.04
N ARG A 179 -4.53 17.86 4.97
CA ARG A 179 -3.48 17.12 5.66
C ARG A 179 -3.88 15.66 5.92
N PHE A 180 -2.94 14.74 5.70
CA PHE A 180 -3.16 13.32 5.94
C PHE A 180 -3.20 12.98 7.44
N ASP A 181 -2.59 13.78 8.32
CA ASP A 181 -2.68 13.62 9.78
C ASP A 181 -4.04 13.99 10.36
N GLU A 182 -4.77 14.89 9.70
CA GLU A 182 -6.19 15.15 10.00
C GLU A 182 -7.08 14.05 9.41
N LEU A 183 -6.80 13.63 8.17
CA LEU A 183 -7.57 12.61 7.45
C LEU A 183 -7.52 11.22 8.12
N ALA A 184 -6.38 10.82 8.69
CA ALA A 184 -6.24 9.59 9.49
C ALA A 184 -7.21 9.53 10.68
N CYS A 185 -7.70 10.68 11.12
CA CYS A 185 -8.57 10.87 12.27
C CYS A 185 -10.02 11.18 11.88
N ASP A 186 -10.32 11.31 10.58
CA ASP A 186 -11.68 11.51 10.08
C ASP A 186 -12.43 10.16 10.00
N GLU A 187 -13.17 9.84 11.06
CA GLU A 187 -14.01 8.64 11.13
C GLU A 187 -15.15 8.63 10.08
N SER A 188 -15.45 9.74 9.41
CA SER A 188 -16.38 9.75 8.26
C SER A 188 -15.77 9.16 6.99
N LYS A 189 -14.46 8.90 6.99
CA LYS A 189 -13.73 8.30 5.87
C LYS A 189 -13.29 6.87 6.17
N ASN A 190 -13.40 6.02 5.17
CA ASN A 190 -13.00 4.61 5.21
C ASN A 190 -11.69 4.40 4.45
N ILE A 191 -11.60 4.98 3.24
CA ILE A 191 -10.42 4.91 2.36
C ILE A 191 -10.10 6.26 1.73
N VAL A 192 -8.84 6.43 1.34
CA VAL A 192 -8.34 7.52 0.50
C VAL A 192 -7.98 6.94 -0.86
N VAL A 193 -8.51 7.53 -1.93
CA VAL A 193 -8.12 7.21 -3.32
C VAL A 193 -7.19 8.32 -3.79
N LEU A 194 -5.89 8.05 -3.75
CA LEU A 194 -4.83 8.96 -4.18
C LEU A 194 -4.48 8.66 -5.65
N VAL A 195 -4.92 9.55 -6.55
CA VAL A 195 -4.67 9.47 -7.99
C VAL A 195 -3.48 10.36 -8.33
N LEU A 196 -2.37 9.76 -8.77
CA LEU A 196 -1.20 10.46 -9.26
C LEU A 196 -1.26 10.56 -10.78
N GLY A 197 -1.39 11.78 -11.29
CA GLY A 197 -1.51 12.10 -12.71
C GLY A 197 -0.41 13.03 -13.23
N ALA A 198 -0.49 13.37 -14.51
CA ALA A 198 0.22 14.48 -15.12
C ALA A 198 -0.66 15.09 -16.21
N ALA A 199 -0.56 16.39 -16.46
CA ALA A 199 -1.43 17.07 -17.41
C ALA A 199 -1.25 16.59 -18.86
N TRP A 200 -0.01 16.28 -19.25
CA TRP A 200 0.28 15.70 -20.57
C TRP A 200 -0.20 14.25 -20.74
N CYS A 201 -0.60 13.57 -19.66
CA CYS A 201 -1.00 12.16 -19.66
C CYS A 201 -2.51 12.01 -19.96
N GLY A 202 -2.86 11.78 -21.23
CA GLY A 202 -4.26 11.58 -21.62
C GLY A 202 -4.98 10.41 -20.93
N ALA A 203 -4.25 9.36 -20.53
CA ALA A 203 -4.79 8.27 -19.71
C ALA A 203 -5.17 8.74 -18.29
N CYS A 204 -4.44 9.71 -17.74
CA CYS A 204 -4.69 10.32 -16.44
C CYS A 204 -5.96 11.17 -16.50
N SER A 205 -6.12 11.99 -17.54
CA SER A 205 -7.36 12.75 -17.80
C SER A 205 -8.57 11.82 -17.92
N ALA A 206 -8.46 10.72 -18.69
CA ALA A 206 -9.53 9.75 -18.87
C ALA A 206 -9.87 8.99 -17.58
N TYR A 207 -8.87 8.65 -16.75
CA TYR A 207 -9.09 8.06 -15.43
C TYR A 207 -9.83 9.05 -14.51
N ALA A 208 -9.38 10.30 -14.46
CA ALA A 208 -10.00 11.34 -13.65
C ALA A 208 -11.47 11.57 -14.03
N GLN A 209 -11.80 11.58 -15.33
CA GLN A 209 -13.17 11.70 -15.83
C GLN A 209 -14.07 10.54 -15.40
N ARG A 210 -13.59 9.29 -15.47
CA ARG A 210 -14.36 8.14 -14.98
C ARG A 210 -14.60 8.24 -13.48
N LEU A 211 -13.53 8.44 -12.69
CA LEU A 211 -13.65 8.57 -11.23
C LEU A 211 -14.58 9.74 -10.83
N ALA A 212 -14.54 10.84 -11.57
CA ALA A 212 -15.41 12.00 -11.36
C ALA A 212 -16.90 11.71 -11.60
N SER A 213 -17.25 10.77 -12.48
CA SER A 213 -18.64 10.34 -12.68
C SER A 213 -19.18 9.49 -11.52
N GLU A 214 -18.30 8.77 -10.83
CA GLU A 214 -18.60 7.92 -9.66
C GLU A 214 -18.44 8.68 -8.33
N ALA A 215 -17.68 9.78 -8.32
CA ALA A 215 -17.26 10.52 -7.12
C ALA A 215 -18.38 10.83 -6.10
N PRO A 216 -19.63 11.21 -6.48
CA PRO A 216 -20.69 11.42 -5.51
C PRO A 216 -21.08 10.15 -4.72
N ALA A 217 -21.07 8.98 -5.36
CA ALA A 217 -21.34 7.70 -4.70
C ALA A 217 -20.16 7.27 -3.83
N LEU A 218 -18.93 7.52 -4.30
CA LEU A 218 -17.70 7.25 -3.55
C LEU A 218 -17.62 8.10 -2.27
N GLU A 219 -17.88 9.41 -2.34
CA GLU A 219 -17.90 10.25 -1.13
C GLU A 219 -18.99 9.82 -0.13
N ALA A 220 -20.16 9.39 -0.62
CA ALA A 220 -21.23 8.83 0.22
C ALA A 220 -20.84 7.48 0.88
N ALA A 221 -19.97 6.71 0.24
CA ALA A 221 -19.36 5.48 0.78
C ALA A 221 -18.17 5.73 1.73
N GLY A 222 -17.86 6.99 2.06
CA GLY A 222 -16.74 7.36 2.93
C GLY A 222 -15.39 7.39 2.21
N VAL A 223 -15.34 7.53 0.88
CA VAL A 223 -14.10 7.74 0.15
C VAL A 223 -13.63 9.19 0.29
N GLN A 224 -12.33 9.38 0.47
CA GLN A 224 -11.65 10.66 0.24
C GLN A 224 -10.87 10.59 -1.08
N ILE A 225 -11.33 11.28 -2.11
CA ILE A 225 -10.62 11.36 -3.39
C ILE A 225 -9.57 12.48 -3.30
N VAL A 226 -8.34 12.19 -3.75
CA VAL A 226 -7.24 13.14 -3.86
C VAL A 226 -6.61 13.01 -5.25
N TYR A 227 -6.79 14.01 -6.09
CA TYR A 227 -6.13 14.14 -7.39
C TYR A 227 -4.85 14.95 -7.23
N ALA A 228 -3.70 14.32 -7.46
CA ALA A 228 -2.40 14.95 -7.44
C ALA A 228 -1.81 15.02 -8.85
N GLU A 229 -1.61 16.22 -9.38
CA GLU A 229 -0.83 16.42 -10.60
C GLU A 229 0.65 16.46 -10.25
N LEU A 230 1.42 15.53 -10.81
CA LEU A 230 2.88 15.52 -10.66
C LEU A 230 3.54 16.52 -11.61
N GLN A 231 2.98 16.69 -12.81
CA GLN A 231 3.56 17.52 -13.87
C GLN A 231 2.53 18.29 -14.70
N ASP A 232 2.95 19.46 -15.19
CA ASP A 232 2.21 20.32 -16.11
C ASP A 232 2.31 19.86 -17.58
N MET A 233 1.72 20.59 -18.52
CA MET A 233 1.78 20.27 -19.96
C MET A 233 3.19 20.37 -20.58
N ASN A 234 4.15 20.98 -19.88
CA ASN A 234 5.53 21.20 -20.31
C ASN A 234 6.53 20.28 -19.58
N TYR A 235 6.05 19.29 -18.83
CA TYR A 235 6.84 18.36 -18.00
C TYR A 235 7.53 19.03 -16.79
N GLU A 236 7.14 20.25 -16.42
CA GLU A 236 7.55 20.91 -15.16
C GLU A 236 6.68 20.39 -14.00
N ILE A 237 7.17 20.46 -12.76
CA ILE A 237 6.39 19.98 -11.60
C ILE A 237 5.20 20.92 -11.36
N ALA A 238 4.00 20.35 -11.26
CA ALA A 238 2.76 21.13 -11.08
C ALA A 238 2.60 21.64 -9.64
N ASP A 239 2.12 22.88 -9.49
CA ASP A 239 1.62 23.40 -8.21
C ASP A 239 0.09 23.16 -8.07
N SER A 240 -0.45 23.41 -6.88
CA SER A 240 -1.85 23.12 -6.55
C SER A 240 -2.85 24.04 -7.25
N ALA A 241 -2.42 25.25 -7.66
CA ALA A 241 -3.24 26.16 -8.43
C ALA A 241 -3.38 25.69 -9.89
N PHE A 242 -2.27 25.30 -10.52
CA PHE A 242 -2.26 24.66 -11.83
C PHE A 242 -3.09 23.36 -11.80
N ALA A 243 -2.88 22.51 -10.80
CA ALA A 243 -3.62 21.25 -10.66
C ALA A 243 -5.14 21.50 -10.58
N TRP A 244 -5.56 22.52 -9.84
CA TRP A 244 -6.97 22.92 -9.80
C TRP A 244 -7.49 23.39 -11.17
N GLU A 245 -6.78 24.31 -11.85
CA GLU A 245 -7.21 24.82 -13.16
C GLU A 245 -7.29 23.70 -14.21
N HIS A 246 -6.27 22.83 -14.27
CA HIS A 246 -6.21 21.69 -15.18
C HIS A 246 -7.40 20.74 -14.96
N LEU A 247 -7.58 20.27 -13.72
CA LEU A 247 -8.65 19.34 -13.38
C LEU A 247 -10.04 19.99 -13.47
N ALA A 248 -10.20 21.28 -13.19
CA ALA A 248 -11.47 21.99 -13.40
C ALA A 248 -11.91 21.98 -14.87
N ASN A 249 -10.96 22.04 -15.82
CA ASN A 249 -11.28 21.93 -17.25
C ASN A 249 -11.65 20.50 -17.70
N ILE A 250 -11.27 19.47 -16.94
CA ILE A 250 -11.45 18.05 -17.31
C ILE A 250 -12.65 17.41 -16.58
N ILE A 251 -12.79 17.68 -15.28
CA ILE A 251 -13.80 17.10 -14.37
C ILE A 251 -14.73 18.15 -13.74
N GLY A 252 -14.62 19.43 -14.13
CA GLY A 252 -15.53 20.48 -13.69
C GLY A 252 -15.53 20.69 -12.18
N SER A 253 -16.71 20.64 -11.58
CA SER A 253 -16.94 20.69 -10.12
C SER A 253 -17.19 19.31 -9.51
N ALA A 254 -16.69 18.22 -10.12
CA ALA A 254 -16.72 16.90 -9.50
C ALA A 254 -15.98 16.90 -8.15
N PRO A 255 -16.47 16.14 -7.15
CA PRO A 255 -15.87 16.07 -5.81
C PRO A 255 -14.42 15.55 -5.78
N GLY A 256 -13.80 15.66 -4.61
CA GLY A 256 -12.38 15.36 -4.40
C GLY A 256 -11.46 16.59 -4.29
N VAL A 257 -10.31 16.37 -3.64
CA VAL A 257 -9.28 17.39 -3.40
C VAL A 257 -8.28 17.41 -4.55
N ARG A 258 -7.79 18.60 -4.92
CA ARG A 258 -6.87 18.83 -6.04
C ARG A 258 -5.59 19.48 -5.53
N VAL A 259 -4.45 18.87 -5.83
CA VAL A 259 -3.12 19.28 -5.34
C VAL A 259 -2.06 19.09 -6.42
N GLY A 260 -0.96 19.84 -6.31
CA GLY A 260 0.22 19.68 -7.17
C GLY A 260 1.44 19.28 -6.36
N ASP A 261 2.34 18.50 -6.95
CA ASP A 261 3.49 17.94 -6.22
C ASP A 261 4.57 18.97 -5.84
N ALA A 262 4.58 20.15 -6.45
CA ALA A 262 5.47 21.25 -6.08
C ALA A 262 5.16 21.80 -4.67
N ASP A 263 3.89 21.72 -4.25
CA ASP A 263 3.41 22.20 -2.95
C ASP A 263 3.37 21.12 -1.88
N THR A 264 3.61 19.85 -2.22
CA THR A 264 3.58 18.76 -1.24
C THR A 264 4.63 19.00 -0.16
N LYS A 265 4.26 18.73 1.09
CA LYS A 265 5.15 18.81 2.25
C LYS A 265 5.13 17.47 3.00
N PRO A 266 6.21 17.08 3.69
CA PRO A 266 7.31 17.93 4.21
C PRO A 266 8.46 18.28 3.24
N GLY A 267 8.57 17.67 2.06
CA GLY A 267 9.66 17.92 1.10
C GLY A 267 9.15 18.25 -0.30
N MET A 268 9.86 19.08 -1.05
CA MET A 268 9.51 19.43 -2.43
C MET A 268 9.49 18.19 -3.33
N ASN A 269 8.55 18.12 -4.28
CA ASN A 269 8.39 17.02 -5.25
C ASN A 269 8.25 15.65 -4.54
N PHE A 270 7.49 15.63 -3.45
CA PHE A 270 7.42 14.50 -2.52
C PHE A 270 6.91 13.24 -3.21
N LEU A 271 5.79 13.33 -3.92
CA LEU A 271 5.14 12.18 -4.55
C LEU A 271 6.02 11.62 -5.67
N THR A 272 6.62 12.50 -6.48
CA THR A 272 7.58 12.13 -7.53
C THR A 272 8.84 11.46 -6.97
N THR A 273 9.23 11.76 -5.73
CA THR A 273 10.42 11.20 -5.07
C THR A 273 10.15 9.90 -4.32
N TYR A 274 8.97 9.76 -3.71
CA TYR A 274 8.68 8.73 -2.71
C TYR A 274 7.58 7.73 -3.10
N ALA A 275 6.83 7.95 -4.19
CA ALA A 275 5.86 6.98 -4.68
C ALA A 275 6.48 5.95 -5.64
N GLU A 276 6.06 4.69 -5.53
CA GLU A 276 6.43 3.62 -6.47
C GLU A 276 5.66 3.78 -7.79
N LEU A 277 6.13 4.67 -8.66
CA LEU A 277 5.49 4.97 -9.94
C LEU A 277 5.73 3.86 -10.98
N ALA A 278 4.82 2.88 -11.06
CA ALA A 278 4.81 1.87 -12.11
C ALA A 278 4.40 2.40 -13.50
N GLY A 279 3.67 3.52 -13.55
CA GLY A 279 3.22 4.20 -14.77
C GLY A 279 2.05 5.13 -14.46
N LEU A 280 1.82 6.16 -15.28
CA LEU A 280 0.75 7.14 -15.03
C LEU A 280 -0.54 6.80 -15.80
N PRO A 281 -1.72 6.91 -15.16
CA PRO A 281 -1.94 7.29 -13.76
C PRO A 281 -1.56 6.16 -12.78
N THR A 282 -0.83 6.50 -11.72
CA THR A 282 -0.63 5.60 -10.57
C THR A 282 -1.76 5.87 -9.59
N VAL A 283 -2.42 4.85 -9.06
CA VAL A 283 -3.52 5.03 -8.10
C VAL A 283 -3.31 4.15 -6.88
N TYR A 284 -3.28 4.77 -5.71
CA TYR A 284 -3.20 4.09 -4.42
C TYR A 284 -4.54 4.16 -3.70
N ILE A 285 -4.98 3.01 -3.19
CA ILE A 285 -6.13 2.91 -2.31
C ILE A 285 -5.58 2.68 -0.91
N ILE A 286 -5.80 3.66 -0.04
CA ILE A 286 -5.21 3.75 1.30
C ILE A 286 -6.31 3.59 2.34
N ARG A 287 -6.21 2.61 3.23
CA ARG A 287 -7.12 2.46 4.36
C ARG A 287 -6.88 3.58 5.36
N ARG A 288 -7.94 4.28 5.81
CA ARG A 288 -7.80 5.45 6.69
C ARG A 288 -7.34 5.09 8.11
N SER A 289 -7.73 3.92 8.63
CA SER A 289 -7.49 3.53 10.03
C SER A 289 -6.02 3.25 10.39
N ASP A 290 -5.21 2.79 9.42
CA ASP A 290 -3.78 2.51 9.56
C ASP A 290 -2.91 3.25 8.52
N MET A 291 -3.52 4.11 7.69
CA MET A 291 -2.93 4.83 6.55
C MET A 291 -2.18 3.91 5.59
N LYS A 292 -2.58 2.63 5.50
CA LYS A 292 -1.88 1.62 4.70
C LYS A 292 -2.40 1.56 3.29
N VAL A 293 -1.51 1.51 2.29
CA VAL A 293 -1.87 1.14 0.92
C VAL A 293 -2.36 -0.31 0.93
N ILE A 294 -3.67 -0.51 0.83
CA ILE A 294 -4.28 -1.85 0.83
C ILE A 294 -4.31 -2.47 -0.56
N THR A 295 -4.38 -1.64 -1.60
CA THR A 295 -4.38 -2.07 -3.01
C THR A 295 -4.09 -0.90 -3.95
N THR A 296 -3.94 -1.19 -5.24
CA THR A 296 -3.58 -0.23 -6.30
C THR A 296 -4.56 -0.32 -7.47
N GLY A 297 -4.72 0.76 -8.24
CA GLY A 297 -5.76 0.86 -9.26
C GLY A 297 -5.71 -0.18 -10.39
N ASP A 298 -4.54 -0.75 -10.66
CA ASP A 298 -4.33 -1.88 -11.56
C ASP A 298 -4.86 -3.21 -11.01
N ARG A 299 -4.91 -3.35 -9.67
CA ARG A 299 -5.38 -4.55 -8.97
C ARG A 299 -6.88 -4.54 -8.69
N VAL A 300 -7.47 -3.36 -8.44
CA VAL A 300 -8.92 -3.19 -8.27
C VAL A 300 -9.67 -2.83 -9.54
N ALA A 301 -9.05 -2.94 -10.72
CA ALA A 301 -9.71 -2.64 -12.00
C ALA A 301 -11.01 -3.43 -12.26
N ASN A 302 -11.19 -4.57 -11.57
CA ASN A 302 -12.37 -5.45 -11.66
C ASN A 302 -13.30 -5.36 -10.42
N PHE A 303 -13.08 -4.41 -9.51
CA PHE A 303 -13.85 -4.27 -8.26
C PHE A 303 -14.35 -2.84 -8.10
N SER A 304 -15.53 -2.66 -7.50
CA SER A 304 -16.02 -1.30 -7.23
C SER A 304 -15.21 -0.66 -6.09
N LEU A 305 -14.79 0.58 -6.27
CA LEU A 305 -14.17 1.36 -5.19
C LEU A 305 -15.16 1.62 -4.03
N VAL A 306 -16.47 1.46 -4.25
CA VAL A 306 -17.48 1.44 -3.17
C VAL A 306 -17.30 0.21 -2.29
N ASP A 307 -17.09 -0.98 -2.86
CA ASP A 307 -16.92 -2.23 -2.10
C ASP A 307 -15.67 -2.17 -1.22
N VAL A 308 -14.57 -1.65 -1.78
CA VAL A 308 -13.32 -1.39 -1.05
C VAL A 308 -13.50 -0.37 0.08
N ALA A 309 -14.44 0.57 -0.07
CA ALA A 309 -14.77 1.53 0.97
C ALA A 309 -15.71 0.95 2.05
N MET A 310 -16.53 -0.05 1.71
CA MET A 310 -17.47 -0.70 2.63
C MET A 310 -16.80 -1.78 3.49
N ASP A 311 -15.83 -2.53 2.94
CA ASP A 311 -14.97 -3.44 3.70
C ASP A 311 -13.49 -3.18 3.40
N PRO A 312 -12.89 -2.11 3.94
CA PRO A 312 -11.48 -1.80 3.71
C PRO A 312 -10.53 -2.77 4.43
N ASP A 313 -11.03 -3.62 5.32
CA ASP A 313 -10.23 -4.54 6.13
C ASP A 313 -9.96 -5.90 5.44
N ALA A 314 -10.71 -6.24 4.39
CA ALA A 314 -10.49 -7.40 3.53
C ALA A 314 -9.10 -7.45 2.83
N ASP A 315 -8.72 -8.63 2.33
CA ASP A 315 -7.49 -8.82 1.55
C ASP A 315 -7.65 -8.30 0.12
N TRP A 316 -7.50 -6.98 -0.06
CA TRP A 316 -7.49 -6.35 -1.37
C TRP A 316 -6.18 -6.53 -2.17
N VAL A 317 -5.22 -7.30 -1.64
CA VAL A 317 -4.01 -7.72 -2.39
C VAL A 317 -4.33 -8.98 -3.21
N ASN A 318 -5.11 -9.90 -2.63
CA ASN A 318 -5.68 -11.08 -3.28
C ASN A 318 -7.20 -11.14 -2.99
N PRO A 319 -8.01 -10.22 -3.55
CA PRO A 319 -9.43 -10.19 -3.27
C PRO A 319 -10.07 -11.54 -3.62
N GLY A 320 -10.99 -11.98 -2.77
CA GLY A 320 -11.90 -13.06 -3.13
C GLY A 320 -12.73 -12.68 -4.37
N LEU A 321 -13.56 -13.60 -4.84
CA LEU A 321 -14.65 -13.20 -5.73
C LEU A 321 -15.48 -12.10 -5.02
N PRO A 322 -16.10 -11.16 -5.77
CA PRO A 322 -16.86 -10.06 -5.17
C PRO A 322 -17.89 -10.51 -4.12
N ALA A 323 -18.34 -9.57 -3.30
CA ALA A 323 -19.56 -9.79 -2.55
C ALA A 323 -20.73 -9.78 -3.55
N PHE A 324 -21.53 -10.84 -3.55
CA PHE A 324 -22.67 -10.93 -4.46
C PHE A 324 -23.72 -9.87 -4.11
N HIS A 325 -24.13 -9.08 -5.10
CA HIS A 325 -25.21 -8.12 -5.00
C HIS A 325 -26.39 -8.56 -5.88
N GLY A 326 -27.49 -8.96 -5.25
CA GLY A 326 -28.73 -9.37 -5.93
C GLY A 326 -29.54 -8.17 -6.44
N ASN A 327 -29.75 -8.10 -7.75
CA ASN A 327 -30.58 -7.10 -8.43
C ASN A 327 -32.05 -7.52 -8.58
N CYS A 328 -32.39 -8.73 -8.13
CA CYS A 328 -33.75 -9.27 -8.05
C CYS A 328 -33.97 -9.90 -6.66
N GLY A 329 -35.21 -10.21 -6.30
CA GLY A 329 -35.55 -10.78 -5.00
C GLY A 329 -36.41 -12.03 -5.09
N ALA A 330 -36.71 -12.64 -3.93
CA ALA A 330 -37.43 -13.92 -3.80
C ALA A 330 -38.89 -13.96 -4.34
N ALA A 331 -39.34 -12.91 -5.04
CA ALA A 331 -40.60 -12.87 -5.78
C ALA A 331 -40.40 -12.91 -7.31
N ASP A 332 -39.15 -12.78 -7.76
CA ASP A 332 -38.73 -12.78 -9.15
C ASP A 332 -38.13 -14.14 -9.57
N GLU A 333 -37.80 -15.02 -8.61
CA GLU A 333 -37.40 -16.42 -8.83
C GLU A 333 -38.53 -17.25 -9.45
N GLU A 334 -38.21 -18.35 -10.14
CA GLU A 334 -39.22 -19.22 -10.73
C GLU A 334 -39.91 -20.16 -9.73
N ASN A 335 -40.97 -20.83 -10.20
CA ASN A 335 -41.69 -21.85 -9.44
C ASN A 335 -40.93 -23.19 -9.41
N GLY A 336 -39.70 -23.17 -8.88
CA GLY A 336 -38.79 -24.31 -8.75
C GLY A 336 -37.97 -24.34 -7.45
N GLU A 337 -37.83 -23.19 -6.79
CA GLU A 337 -36.83 -22.98 -5.73
C GLU A 337 -37.00 -23.78 -4.42
N PRO A 338 -35.89 -24.07 -3.71
CA PRO A 338 -34.50 -23.79 -4.09
C PRO A 338 -34.00 -24.82 -5.13
N ASN A 339 -33.30 -24.37 -6.17
CA ASN A 339 -32.69 -25.22 -7.19
C ASN A 339 -31.17 -25.00 -7.40
N ASP A 340 -30.53 -24.31 -6.45
CA ASP A 340 -29.11 -23.94 -6.25
C ASP A 340 -28.03 -25.00 -6.54
N SER A 341 -28.40 -26.26 -6.80
CA SER A 341 -27.46 -27.35 -7.02
C SER A 341 -28.01 -28.48 -7.90
N VAL A 342 -27.09 -29.31 -8.38
CA VAL A 342 -27.35 -30.59 -9.08
C VAL A 342 -28.38 -31.48 -8.35
N ALA A 343 -28.45 -31.42 -7.02
CA ALA A 343 -29.31 -32.32 -6.22
C ALA A 343 -30.78 -31.86 -6.10
N ASN A 344 -31.05 -30.57 -6.35
CA ASN A 344 -32.37 -29.93 -6.25
C ASN A 344 -32.83 -29.32 -7.59
N ALA A 345 -32.15 -29.64 -8.69
CA ALA A 345 -32.44 -29.13 -10.03
C ALA A 345 -33.91 -29.27 -10.45
N THR A 346 -34.51 -28.15 -10.88
CA THR A 346 -35.92 -28.05 -11.27
C THR A 346 -36.20 -28.76 -12.60
N PRO A 347 -37.24 -29.60 -12.74
CA PRO A 347 -37.60 -30.18 -14.03
C PRO A 347 -38.05 -29.11 -15.05
N LEU A 348 -37.31 -28.96 -16.15
CA LEU A 348 -37.62 -28.00 -17.21
C LEU A 348 -38.37 -28.69 -18.36
N ALA A 349 -39.59 -28.24 -18.61
CA ALA A 349 -40.46 -28.70 -19.69
C ALA A 349 -40.37 -27.79 -20.93
N LEU A 350 -40.87 -28.27 -22.07
CA LEU A 350 -40.99 -27.44 -23.28
C LEU A 350 -41.95 -26.26 -23.02
N GLY A 351 -41.51 -25.05 -23.37
CA GLY A 351 -42.25 -23.82 -23.11
C GLY A 351 -41.33 -22.70 -22.59
N LEU A 352 -41.97 -21.66 -22.03
CA LEU A 352 -41.32 -20.53 -21.36
C LEU A 352 -41.37 -20.73 -19.84
N VAL A 353 -40.26 -20.44 -19.18
CA VAL A 353 -40.14 -20.22 -17.73
C VAL A 353 -39.62 -18.80 -17.52
N GLU A 354 -40.20 -18.08 -16.56
CA GLU A 354 -39.72 -16.78 -16.08
C GLU A 354 -39.17 -16.99 -14.66
N GLY A 355 -38.01 -16.44 -14.37
CA GLY A 355 -37.26 -16.59 -13.11
C GLY A 355 -36.15 -15.57 -12.98
N GLY A 356 -35.18 -15.81 -12.09
CA GLY A 356 -34.03 -14.95 -11.90
C GLY A 356 -32.85 -15.67 -11.29
N VAL A 357 -31.65 -15.15 -11.51
CA VAL A 357 -30.46 -15.53 -10.74
C VAL A 357 -30.30 -14.46 -9.67
N CYS A 358 -30.96 -14.64 -8.52
CA CYS A 358 -30.92 -13.65 -7.42
C CYS A 358 -29.94 -14.01 -6.29
N ASP A 359 -29.12 -15.06 -6.48
CA ASP A 359 -28.04 -15.47 -5.58
C ASP A 359 -26.73 -15.84 -6.32
N ALA A 360 -25.65 -16.08 -5.57
CA ALA A 360 -24.32 -16.34 -6.13
C ALA A 360 -24.11 -17.76 -6.70
N THR A 361 -25.07 -18.66 -6.49
CA THR A 361 -24.99 -20.07 -6.85
C THR A 361 -25.51 -20.32 -8.25
N GLY A 362 -26.66 -19.75 -8.61
CA GLY A 362 -27.30 -19.91 -9.92
C GLY A 362 -27.96 -21.28 -10.14
N ASP A 363 -28.95 -21.26 -11.01
CA ASP A 363 -30.11 -22.15 -10.99
C ASP A 363 -29.85 -23.41 -11.81
N PHE A 364 -30.20 -24.58 -11.27
CA PHE A 364 -30.08 -25.84 -12.00
C PHE A 364 -31.42 -26.34 -12.53
N PHE A 365 -31.43 -26.74 -13.81
CA PHE A 365 -32.61 -27.30 -14.46
C PHE A 365 -32.33 -28.67 -15.09
N GLN A 366 -33.23 -29.63 -14.84
CA GLN A 366 -33.18 -30.97 -15.40
C GLN A 366 -34.11 -31.08 -16.62
N ILE A 367 -33.54 -31.27 -17.80
CA ILE A 367 -34.26 -31.54 -19.05
C ILE A 367 -34.35 -33.05 -19.24
N ASP A 368 -35.58 -33.60 -19.30
CA ASP A 368 -35.86 -35.01 -19.64
C ASP A 368 -36.51 -35.12 -21.03
N HIS A 369 -35.82 -34.60 -22.04
CA HIS A 369 -36.26 -34.64 -23.44
C HIS A 369 -35.34 -35.55 -24.28
N PRO A 370 -35.82 -36.69 -24.82
CA PRO A 370 -34.97 -37.65 -25.51
C PRO A 370 -34.57 -37.23 -26.93
N GLY A 371 -35.25 -36.24 -27.51
CA GLY A 371 -34.97 -35.72 -28.85
C GLY A 371 -34.04 -34.51 -28.86
N ALA A 372 -33.84 -33.93 -30.04
CA ALA A 372 -33.14 -32.65 -30.17
C ALA A 372 -33.99 -31.51 -29.59
N TRP A 373 -33.32 -30.53 -28.99
CA TRP A 373 -33.95 -29.34 -28.43
C TRP A 373 -33.04 -28.13 -28.59
N SER A 374 -33.64 -26.94 -28.60
CA SER A 374 -32.95 -25.66 -28.50
C SER A 374 -33.40 -24.90 -27.26
N LEU A 375 -32.47 -24.17 -26.68
CA LEU A 375 -32.68 -23.31 -25.52
C LEU A 375 -32.43 -21.86 -25.93
N ASN A 376 -33.23 -20.95 -25.40
CA ASN A 376 -33.08 -19.51 -25.59
C ASN A 376 -33.24 -18.82 -24.23
N LEU A 377 -32.20 -18.14 -23.77
CA LEU A 377 -32.16 -17.36 -22.54
C LEU A 377 -32.18 -15.87 -22.91
N GLU A 378 -33.21 -15.16 -22.49
CA GLU A 378 -33.39 -13.71 -22.69
C GLU A 378 -33.32 -12.98 -21.34
N PHE A 379 -32.56 -11.90 -21.27
CA PHE A 379 -32.36 -11.10 -20.05
C PHE A 379 -32.05 -9.63 -20.39
N ASP A 380 -32.17 -8.74 -19.40
CA ASP A 380 -31.76 -7.34 -19.56
C ASP A 380 -30.24 -7.22 -19.39
N ALA A 381 -29.52 -7.19 -20.51
CA ALA A 381 -28.06 -7.03 -20.56
C ALA A 381 -27.53 -5.68 -20.02
N SER A 382 -28.42 -4.73 -19.67
CA SER A 382 -28.05 -3.52 -18.92
C SER A 382 -28.12 -3.69 -17.40
N ALA A 383 -28.73 -4.79 -16.92
CA ALA A 383 -28.85 -5.17 -15.51
C ALA A 383 -27.98 -6.37 -15.13
N ALA A 384 -27.81 -7.36 -16.02
CA ALA A 384 -27.08 -8.59 -15.77
C ALA A 384 -26.43 -9.17 -17.04
N ASP A 385 -25.33 -9.90 -16.90
CA ASP A 385 -24.75 -10.75 -17.95
C ASP A 385 -24.99 -12.22 -17.54
N LEU A 386 -25.99 -12.88 -18.12
CA LEU A 386 -26.42 -14.22 -17.72
C LEU A 386 -26.04 -15.27 -18.77
N ASP A 387 -25.36 -16.31 -18.29
CA ASP A 387 -24.92 -17.47 -19.07
C ASP A 387 -25.80 -18.69 -18.79
N VAL A 388 -25.83 -19.65 -19.72
CA VAL A 388 -26.43 -20.97 -19.51
C VAL A 388 -25.58 -22.08 -20.12
N LEU A 389 -25.28 -23.10 -19.32
CA LEU A 389 -24.39 -24.20 -19.69
C LEU A 389 -25.04 -25.56 -19.48
N VAL A 390 -24.67 -26.55 -20.29
CA VAL A 390 -24.90 -27.95 -19.96
C VAL A 390 -23.90 -28.37 -18.89
N TRP A 391 -24.37 -29.04 -17.84
CA TRP A 391 -23.58 -29.38 -16.65
C TRP A 391 -23.36 -30.88 -16.53
N ASP A 392 -22.13 -31.30 -16.20
CA ASP A 392 -21.86 -32.70 -15.88
C ASP A 392 -22.05 -32.95 -14.37
N SER A 393 -23.17 -33.59 -14.04
CA SER A 393 -23.51 -34.03 -12.68
C SER A 393 -22.46 -34.92 -11.97
N GLN A 394 -21.55 -35.57 -12.70
CA GLN A 394 -20.54 -36.46 -12.11
C GLN A 394 -19.27 -35.73 -11.70
N THR A 395 -18.83 -34.77 -12.50
CA THR A 395 -17.63 -33.96 -12.22
C THR A 395 -17.96 -32.65 -11.49
N ASN A 396 -19.23 -32.23 -11.54
CA ASN A 396 -19.73 -30.95 -11.06
C ASN A 396 -19.04 -29.74 -11.74
N GLU A 397 -18.90 -29.83 -13.05
CA GLU A 397 -18.26 -28.87 -13.94
C GLU A 397 -19.09 -28.70 -15.23
N PRO A 398 -18.88 -27.64 -16.03
CA PRO A 398 -19.48 -27.50 -17.35
C PRO A 398 -19.14 -28.69 -18.27
N LEU A 399 -20.13 -29.24 -18.94
CA LEU A 399 -19.95 -30.32 -19.91
C LEU A 399 -19.08 -29.84 -21.08
N ARG A 400 -18.06 -30.64 -21.42
CA ARG A 400 -17.17 -30.37 -22.56
C ARG A 400 -17.17 -31.52 -23.57
N ILE A 401 -17.28 -31.17 -24.84
CA ILE A 401 -17.17 -32.10 -25.98
C ILE A 401 -16.03 -31.60 -26.88
N ASP A 402 -15.09 -32.49 -27.22
CA ASP A 402 -13.87 -32.19 -27.98
C ASP A 402 -13.04 -31.00 -27.41
N GLY A 403 -13.17 -30.74 -26.11
CA GLY A 403 -12.51 -29.64 -25.39
C GLY A 403 -13.32 -28.35 -25.28
N ASN A 404 -14.38 -28.20 -26.08
CA ASN A 404 -15.27 -27.04 -26.08
C ASN A 404 -16.40 -27.22 -25.06
N GLN A 405 -16.75 -26.16 -24.36
CA GLN A 405 -17.86 -26.09 -23.42
C GLN A 405 -19.19 -26.01 -24.16
N ILE A 406 -20.24 -26.66 -23.66
CA ILE A 406 -21.57 -26.68 -24.29
C ILE A 406 -22.51 -25.73 -23.53
N GLY A 407 -23.04 -24.71 -24.21
CA GLY A 407 -23.91 -23.69 -23.61
C GLY A 407 -23.93 -22.40 -24.43
N SER A 408 -24.08 -21.26 -23.74
CA SER A 408 -23.79 -19.92 -24.26
C SER A 408 -22.44 -19.88 -24.99
N GLU A 409 -22.44 -19.32 -26.20
CA GLU A 409 -21.23 -19.13 -27.02
C GLU A 409 -20.98 -17.65 -27.36
N ASN A 410 -21.85 -16.73 -26.92
CA ASN A 410 -21.71 -15.30 -27.22
C ASN A 410 -21.78 -14.41 -25.96
N THR A 411 -21.68 -13.11 -26.15
CA THR A 411 -21.76 -12.08 -25.09
C THR A 411 -22.94 -11.15 -25.41
N GLY A 412 -24.07 -11.75 -25.79
CA GLY A 412 -25.23 -11.06 -26.34
C GLY A 412 -26.34 -10.91 -25.30
N MET A 413 -27.38 -10.15 -25.66
CA MET A 413 -28.59 -10.04 -24.83
C MET A 413 -29.51 -11.28 -24.95
N THR A 414 -29.01 -12.34 -25.59
CA THR A 414 -29.77 -13.53 -25.96
C THR A 414 -28.78 -14.67 -26.16
N GLU A 415 -28.74 -15.60 -25.23
CA GLU A 415 -27.90 -16.78 -25.32
C GLU A 415 -28.73 -17.97 -25.79
N SER A 416 -28.34 -18.56 -26.92
CA SER A 416 -29.08 -19.66 -27.54
C SER A 416 -28.16 -20.76 -28.03
N PHE A 417 -28.48 -22.00 -27.69
CA PHE A 417 -27.75 -23.17 -28.17
C PHE A 417 -28.72 -24.34 -28.44
N SER A 418 -28.19 -25.44 -28.97
CA SER A 418 -28.95 -26.66 -29.23
C SER A 418 -28.21 -27.90 -28.74
N HIS A 419 -28.97 -28.88 -28.25
CA HIS A 419 -28.42 -30.13 -27.73
C HIS A 419 -29.38 -31.30 -28.07
N THR A 420 -29.07 -32.51 -27.63
CA THR A 420 -29.90 -33.69 -27.92
C THR A 420 -29.85 -34.70 -26.79
N GLY A 421 -31.03 -35.14 -26.35
CA GLY A 421 -31.19 -36.06 -25.24
C GLY A 421 -31.29 -35.35 -23.87
N PRO A 422 -31.49 -36.13 -22.79
CA PRO A 422 -31.61 -35.59 -21.44
C PRO A 422 -30.33 -34.89 -21.00
N ALA A 423 -30.47 -33.77 -20.30
CA ALA A 423 -29.36 -32.97 -19.83
C ALA A 423 -29.69 -32.27 -18.51
N LEU A 424 -28.65 -32.00 -17.74
CA LEU A 424 -28.69 -31.00 -16.68
C LEU A 424 -28.14 -29.70 -17.27
N ILE A 425 -28.80 -28.58 -17.03
CA ILE A 425 -28.27 -27.25 -17.36
C ILE A 425 -28.15 -26.40 -16.09
N LYS A 426 -27.31 -25.38 -16.17
CA LYS A 426 -27.15 -24.36 -15.14
C LYS A 426 -27.27 -22.98 -15.77
N VAL A 427 -28.15 -22.12 -15.25
CA VAL A 427 -28.17 -20.68 -15.52
C VAL A 427 -27.35 -19.98 -14.44
N TYR A 428 -26.52 -18.99 -14.78
CA TYR A 428 -25.74 -18.26 -13.78
C TYR A 428 -25.30 -16.89 -14.30
N GLY A 429 -24.98 -15.96 -13.39
CA GLY A 429 -24.41 -14.67 -13.78
C GLY A 429 -22.90 -14.70 -13.97
N PHE A 430 -22.43 -14.23 -15.13
CA PHE A 430 -21.02 -13.98 -15.36
C PHE A 430 -20.49 -12.93 -14.37
N GLN A 431 -19.32 -13.16 -13.78
CA GLN A 431 -18.74 -12.31 -12.72
C GLN A 431 -19.69 -12.00 -11.54
N GLN A 432 -20.58 -12.93 -11.16
CA GLN A 432 -21.62 -12.72 -10.15
C GLN A 432 -22.68 -11.67 -10.50
N ALA A 433 -22.94 -11.44 -11.79
CA ALA A 433 -24.14 -10.73 -12.22
C ALA A 433 -25.41 -11.40 -11.66
N SER A 434 -26.48 -10.62 -11.54
CA SER A 434 -27.76 -11.08 -11.00
C SER A 434 -28.90 -10.35 -11.67
N GLY A 435 -30.01 -11.03 -11.91
CA GLY A 435 -31.15 -10.46 -12.61
C GLY A 435 -32.16 -11.50 -13.10
N THR A 436 -33.31 -11.00 -13.55
CA THR A 436 -34.42 -11.79 -14.06
C THR A 436 -34.18 -12.24 -15.50
N TYR A 437 -34.68 -13.42 -15.86
CA TYR A 437 -34.60 -13.98 -17.20
C TYR A 437 -35.92 -14.61 -17.67
N ALA A 438 -36.01 -14.78 -19.00
CA ALA A 438 -37.00 -15.59 -19.69
C ALA A 438 -36.28 -16.75 -20.38
N LEU A 439 -36.51 -17.98 -19.91
CA LEU A 439 -35.89 -19.20 -20.40
C LEU A 439 -36.89 -20.00 -21.24
N THR A 440 -36.64 -20.12 -22.54
CA THR A 440 -37.50 -20.86 -23.48
C THR A 440 -36.82 -22.15 -23.94
N LEU A 441 -37.43 -23.30 -23.64
CA LEU A 441 -37.02 -24.62 -24.15
C LEU A 441 -37.94 -25.05 -25.30
N SER A 442 -37.38 -25.29 -26.49
CA SER A 442 -38.09 -25.73 -27.69
C SER A 442 -37.64 -27.12 -28.12
N GLY A 443 -38.60 -28.01 -28.41
CA GLY A 443 -38.33 -29.30 -29.04
C GLY A 443 -38.32 -29.18 -30.57
N ASN A 444 -37.36 -29.84 -31.23
CA ASN A 444 -37.24 -29.92 -32.69
C ASN A 444 -37.87 -31.19 -33.28
#